data_AF-A0A4Q3TFR4-F1
#
_entry.id   AF-A0A4Q3TFR4-F1
#
_cell.length_a   1.000
_cell.length_b   1.000
_cell.length_c   1.000
_cell.angle_alpha   90.00
_cell.angle_beta   90.00
_cell.angle_gamma   90.00
#
_symmetry.space_group_name_H-M   'P 1'
#
loop_
_entity.id
_entity.type
_entity.pdbx_description
1 polymer ?
#
loop_
_entity_poly.entity_id
_entity_poly.type
_entity_poly.pdbx_seq_one_letter_code
_entity_poly.pdbx_strand_id
1 'polypeptide(L)'
;MIDAIVKVAEKIAELLKYRELKREKRFKALIEPMFAAMQEVHTDYLTMFDQVRQDLAANMSLSEIAPKLASRRLLQEGARRTIESQAEEALMGQPGPDSADREFMDAVRDYFAFTPLASGMPISLSNRLATWLEKIEERTESGRPVENQRESALDAVEAGLHDLRRRWQRVISAYAAALTANL
;
A
#
# COMPACT_ATOMS: atom_id res chain seq x y z
N MET A 1 -25.56 -35.16 -34.36
CA MET A 1 -25.18 -33.72 -34.30
C MET A 1 -25.70 -33.04 -33.05
N ILE A 2 -26.98 -33.21 -32.69
CA ILE A 2 -27.57 -32.65 -31.47
C ILE A 2 -26.80 -33.10 -30.20
N ASP A 3 -26.49 -34.39 -30.07
CA ASP A 3 -25.72 -34.92 -28.92
C ASP A 3 -24.29 -34.34 -28.78
N ALA A 4 -23.67 -33.97 -29.90
CA ALA A 4 -22.35 -33.34 -29.88
C ALA A 4 -22.43 -31.89 -29.38
N ILE A 5 -23.48 -31.16 -29.77
CA ILE A 5 -23.75 -29.79 -29.31
C ILE A 5 -24.09 -29.79 -27.81
N VAL A 6 -24.89 -30.76 -27.35
CA VAL A 6 -25.23 -30.92 -25.93
C VAL A 6 -23.96 -31.17 -25.10
N LYS A 7 -23.09 -32.08 -25.53
CA LYS A 7 -21.80 -32.35 -24.84
C LYS A 7 -20.87 -31.12 -24.80
N VAL A 8 -20.85 -30.32 -25.87
CA VAL A 8 -20.07 -29.08 -25.88
C VAL A 8 -20.64 -28.06 -24.89
N ALA A 9 -21.96 -27.90 -24.83
CA ALA A 9 -22.62 -27.04 -23.86
C ALA A 9 -22.35 -27.48 -22.40
N GLU A 10 -22.40 -28.78 -22.13
CA GLU A 10 -22.04 -29.35 -20.82
C GLU A 10 -20.59 -29.04 -20.44
N LYS A 11 -19.64 -29.19 -21.37
CA LYS A 11 -18.23 -28.87 -21.11
C LYS A 11 -17.98 -27.38 -20.91
N ILE A 12 -18.70 -26.52 -21.61
CA ILE A 12 -18.66 -25.07 -21.37
C ILE A 12 -19.18 -24.76 -19.97
N ALA A 13 -20.31 -25.36 -19.56
CA ALA A 13 -20.87 -25.17 -18.22
C ALA A 13 -19.92 -25.67 -17.11
N GLU A 14 -19.26 -26.81 -17.32
CA GLU A 14 -18.21 -27.32 -16.41
C GLU A 14 -17.03 -26.34 -16.30
N LEU A 15 -16.55 -25.81 -17.43
CA LEU A 15 -15.46 -24.84 -17.45
C LEU A 15 -15.82 -23.53 -16.75
N LEU A 16 -17.06 -23.06 -16.89
CA LEU A 16 -17.56 -21.88 -16.19
C LEU A 16 -17.59 -22.11 -14.68
N LYS A 17 -18.16 -23.23 -14.22
CA LYS A 17 -18.17 -23.60 -12.79
C LYS A 17 -16.77 -23.74 -12.20
N TYR A 18 -15.85 -24.35 -12.95
CA TYR A 18 -14.46 -24.48 -12.51
C TYR A 18 -13.78 -23.12 -12.36
N ARG A 19 -14.04 -22.18 -13.28
CA ARG A 19 -13.53 -20.81 -13.20
C ARG A 19 -14.09 -20.06 -11.98
N GLU A 20 -15.39 -20.17 -11.73
CA GLU A 20 -16.04 -19.56 -10.56
C GLU A 20 -15.44 -20.08 -9.25
N LEU A 21 -15.34 -21.41 -9.08
CA LEU A 21 -14.74 -22.03 -7.89
C LEU A 21 -13.27 -21.62 -7.69
N LYS A 22 -12.49 -21.56 -8.78
CA LYS A 22 -11.09 -21.14 -8.71
C LYS A 22 -10.96 -19.70 -8.25
N ARG A 23 -11.84 -18.82 -8.74
CA ARG A 23 -11.89 -17.40 -8.39
C ARG A 23 -12.30 -17.21 -6.92
N GLU A 24 -13.36 -17.89 -6.47
CA GLU A 24 -13.81 -17.84 -5.08
C GLU A 24 -12.72 -18.33 -4.11
N LYS A 25 -12.08 -19.46 -4.44
CA LYS A 25 -10.99 -20.01 -3.64
C LYS A 25 -9.82 -19.03 -3.53
N ARG A 26 -9.45 -18.37 -4.63
CA ARG A 26 -8.37 -17.38 -4.62
C ARG A 26 -8.75 -16.13 -3.83
N PHE A 27 -9.98 -15.66 -3.96
CA PHE A 27 -10.47 -14.52 -3.20
C PHE A 27 -10.33 -14.75 -1.69
N LYS A 28 -10.90 -15.86 -1.19
CA LYS A 28 -10.86 -16.22 0.23
C LYS A 28 -9.46 -16.55 0.75
N ALA A 29 -8.62 -17.17 -0.07
CA ALA A 29 -7.28 -17.59 0.35
C ALA A 29 -6.24 -16.47 0.29
N LEU A 30 -6.47 -15.43 -0.51
CA LEU A 30 -5.43 -14.44 -0.83
C LEU A 30 -5.93 -13.00 -0.76
N ILE A 31 -7.00 -12.65 -1.49
CA ILE A 31 -7.45 -11.25 -1.61
C ILE A 31 -8.00 -10.73 -0.28
N GLU A 32 -8.89 -11.48 0.35
CA GLU A 32 -9.52 -11.08 1.62
C GLU A 32 -8.51 -10.97 2.77
N PRO A 33 -7.62 -11.96 3.02
CA PRO A 33 -6.57 -11.83 4.02
C PRO A 33 -5.60 -10.67 3.74
N MET A 34 -5.22 -10.47 2.48
CA MET A 34 -4.31 -9.39 2.09
C MET A 34 -4.95 -8.02 2.30
N PHE A 35 -6.24 -7.87 1.98
CA PHE A 35 -6.97 -6.62 2.23
C PHE A 35 -7.02 -6.30 3.73
N ALA A 36 -7.33 -7.29 4.57
CA ALA A 36 -7.34 -7.11 6.02
C ALA A 36 -5.95 -6.67 6.55
N ALA A 37 -4.87 -7.33 6.11
CA ALA A 37 -3.51 -6.94 6.46
C ALA A 37 -3.16 -5.52 5.97
N MET A 38 -3.64 -5.13 4.80
CA MET A 38 -3.47 -3.77 4.28
C MET A 38 -4.23 -2.72 5.10
N GLN A 39 -5.39 -3.04 5.69
CA GLN A 39 -6.11 -2.14 6.60
C GLN A 39 -5.28 -1.82 7.84
N GLU A 40 -4.61 -2.84 8.40
CA GLU A 40 -3.72 -2.66 9.56
C GLU A 40 -2.52 -1.76 9.20
N VAL A 41 -1.86 -2.04 8.07
CA VAL A 41 -0.74 -1.24 7.58
C VAL A 41 -1.15 0.21 7.29
N HIS A 42 -2.32 0.42 6.67
CA HIS A 42 -2.84 1.74 6.38
C HIS A 42 -3.12 2.53 7.67
N THR A 43 -3.75 1.88 8.65
CA THR A 43 -4.05 2.48 9.96
C THR A 43 -2.78 2.86 10.70
N ASP A 44 -1.75 2.00 10.67
CA ASP A 44 -0.46 2.33 11.29
C ASP A 44 0.22 3.51 10.59
N TYR A 45 0.20 3.59 9.25
CA TYR A 45 0.72 4.75 8.54
C TYR A 45 -0.03 6.03 8.89
N LEU A 46 -1.36 6.02 8.93
CA LEU A 46 -2.13 7.19 9.34
C LEU A 46 -1.75 7.66 10.74
N THR A 47 -1.64 6.72 11.68
CA THR A 47 -1.25 7.02 13.07
C THR A 47 0.16 7.59 13.13
N MET A 48 1.08 7.05 12.33
CA MET A 48 2.48 7.49 12.27
C MET A 48 2.60 8.92 11.72
N PHE A 49 1.91 9.22 10.61
CA PHE A 49 1.91 10.57 10.04
C PHE A 49 1.20 11.57 10.95
N ASP A 50 0.10 11.19 11.59
CA ASP A 50 -0.60 12.07 12.53
C ASP A 50 0.24 12.37 13.77
N GLN A 51 0.98 11.39 14.30
CA GLN A 51 1.91 11.62 15.40
C GLN A 51 2.99 12.63 15.01
N VAL A 52 3.60 12.48 13.83
CA VAL A 52 4.61 13.43 13.35
C VAL A 52 4.01 14.83 13.19
N ARG A 53 2.78 14.94 12.65
CA ARG A 53 2.05 16.21 12.54
C ARG A 53 1.82 16.85 13.92
N GLN A 54 1.40 16.07 14.91
CA GLN A 54 1.17 16.54 16.27
C GLN A 54 2.48 16.99 16.94
N ASP A 55 3.56 16.21 16.81
CA ASP A 55 4.87 16.55 17.36
C ASP A 55 5.43 17.83 16.72
N LEU A 56 5.24 18.01 15.41
CA LEU A 56 5.58 19.25 14.69
C LEU A 56 4.73 20.43 15.16
N ALA A 57 3.44 20.25 15.41
CA ALA A 57 2.58 21.32 15.94
C ALA A 57 2.93 21.69 17.40
N ALA A 58 3.40 20.72 18.19
CA ALA A 58 3.84 20.91 19.57
C ALA A 58 5.23 21.55 19.71
N ASN A 59 5.81 22.03 18.62
CA ASN A 59 7.16 22.59 18.59
C ASN A 59 8.28 21.62 19.00
N MET A 60 8.06 20.31 18.94
CA MET A 60 9.10 19.31 19.20
C MET A 60 10.22 19.45 18.16
N SER A 61 11.46 19.15 18.57
CA SER A 61 12.62 19.24 17.67
C SER A 61 12.63 18.08 16.68
N LEU A 62 13.12 18.31 15.46
CA LEU A 62 13.19 17.25 14.44
C LEU A 62 14.08 16.07 14.88
N SER A 63 15.13 16.38 15.65
CA SER A 63 16.06 15.41 16.26
C SER A 63 15.40 14.48 17.27
N GLU A 64 14.28 14.89 17.87
CA GLU A 64 13.46 14.03 18.75
C GLU A 64 12.41 13.24 17.97
N ILE A 65 11.88 13.81 16.88
CA ILE A 65 10.83 13.19 16.05
C ILE A 65 11.40 12.04 15.21
N ALA A 66 12.55 12.25 14.56
CA ALA A 66 13.12 11.28 13.63
C ALA A 66 13.44 9.91 14.30
N PRO A 67 14.07 9.84 15.49
CA PRO A 67 14.33 8.55 16.15
C PRO A 67 13.05 7.81 16.57
N LYS A 68 12.01 8.54 17.02
CA LYS A 68 10.70 7.95 17.36
C LYS A 68 10.06 7.30 16.14
N LEU A 69 10.08 8.01 15.02
CA LEU A 69 9.56 7.52 13.76
C LEU A 69 10.35 6.30 13.26
N ALA A 70 11.68 6.34 13.34
CA ALA A 70 12.56 5.23 12.94
C ALA A 70 12.32 3.97 13.79
N SER A 71 12.18 4.11 15.10
CA SER A 71 11.83 3.01 16.01
C SER A 71 10.48 2.38 15.64
N ARG A 72 9.43 3.19 15.52
CA ARG A 72 8.08 2.71 15.19
C ARG A 72 8.04 2.03 13.82
N ARG A 73 8.78 2.55 12.85
CA ARG A 73 8.89 1.97 11.51
C ARG A 73 9.34 0.51 11.55
N LEU A 74 10.37 0.21 12.33
CA LEU A 74 10.98 -1.12 12.35
C LEU A 74 10.01 -2.21 12.82
N LEU A 75 9.06 -1.86 13.69
CA LEU A 75 8.06 -2.79 14.22
C LEU A 75 7.13 -3.36 13.14
N GLN A 76 6.80 -2.56 12.12
CA GLN A 76 5.80 -2.92 11.10
C GLN A 76 6.40 -3.18 9.71
N GLU A 77 7.71 -2.99 9.55
CA GLU A 77 8.42 -3.18 8.28
C GLU A 77 8.31 -4.62 7.75
N GLY A 78 8.38 -5.63 8.64
CA GLY A 78 8.24 -7.03 8.26
C GLY A 78 6.87 -7.35 7.64
N ALA A 79 5.80 -6.86 8.26
CA ALA A 79 4.44 -7.04 7.76
C ALA A 79 4.24 -6.39 6.38
N ARG A 80 4.72 -5.15 6.22
CA ARG A 80 4.63 -4.40 4.95
C ARG A 80 5.36 -5.12 3.81
N ARG A 81 6.59 -5.57 4.05
CA ARG A 81 7.37 -6.33 3.04
C ARG A 81 6.73 -7.67 2.69
N THR A 82 6.11 -8.32 3.69
CA THR A 82 5.39 -9.58 3.45
C THR A 82 4.22 -9.36 2.51
N ILE A 83 3.41 -8.32 2.73
CA ILE A 83 2.28 -8.00 1.86
C ILE A 83 2.74 -7.62 0.45
N GLU A 84 3.78 -6.79 0.35
CA GLU A 84 4.36 -6.38 -0.94
C GLU A 84 4.86 -7.60 -1.73
N SER A 85 5.65 -8.48 -1.11
CA SER A 85 6.13 -9.73 -1.73
C SER A 85 4.98 -10.64 -2.16
N GLN A 86 3.95 -10.80 -1.32
CA GLN A 86 2.79 -11.62 -1.65
C GLN A 86 2.02 -11.06 -2.85
N ALA A 87 1.89 -9.73 -2.96
CA ALA A 87 1.25 -9.09 -4.11
C ALA A 87 2.08 -9.30 -5.40
N GLU A 88 3.41 -9.16 -5.31
CA GLU A 88 4.32 -9.42 -6.44
C GLU A 88 4.28 -10.87 -6.90
N GLU A 89 4.38 -11.83 -5.98
CA GLU A 89 4.26 -13.27 -6.27
C GLU A 89 2.89 -13.61 -6.89
N ALA A 90 1.81 -13.01 -6.38
CA ALA A 90 0.47 -13.20 -6.91
C ALA A 90 0.31 -12.67 -8.34
N LEU A 91 1.04 -11.62 -8.71
CA LEU A 91 1.10 -11.10 -10.08
C LEU A 91 1.93 -11.99 -11.00
N MET A 92 3.01 -12.60 -10.51
CA MET A 92 3.82 -13.57 -11.28
C MET A 92 3.04 -14.84 -11.61
N GLY A 93 2.08 -15.22 -10.77
CA GLY A 93 1.13 -16.31 -11.02
C GLY A 93 0.15 -16.09 -12.19
N GLN A 94 0.33 -15.01 -12.97
CA GLN A 94 -0.45 -14.62 -14.16
C GLN A 94 -1.97 -14.68 -13.98
N PRO A 95 -2.55 -13.86 -13.08
CA PRO A 95 -3.95 -13.51 -13.20
C PRO A 95 -4.24 -13.01 -14.64
N GLY A 96 -5.44 -13.32 -15.15
CA GLY A 96 -5.86 -12.80 -16.46
C GLY A 96 -5.67 -11.27 -16.53
N PRO A 97 -5.24 -10.71 -17.67
CA PRO A 97 -4.87 -9.30 -17.79
C PRO A 97 -5.97 -8.34 -17.35
N ASP A 98 -7.23 -8.73 -17.52
CA ASP A 98 -8.40 -7.91 -17.17
C ASP A 98 -9.16 -8.47 -15.95
N SER A 99 -8.50 -9.25 -15.10
CA SER A 99 -9.14 -9.80 -13.90
C SER A 99 -9.10 -8.82 -12.74
N ALA A 100 -10.21 -8.72 -12.00
CA ALA A 100 -10.29 -7.91 -10.78
C ALA A 100 -9.23 -8.30 -9.73
N ASP A 101 -8.84 -9.59 -9.68
CA ASP A 101 -7.72 -10.06 -8.86
C ASP A 101 -6.40 -9.34 -9.21
N ARG A 102 -6.12 -9.17 -10.51
CA ARG A 102 -4.91 -8.49 -10.97
C ARG A 102 -4.95 -7.01 -10.58
N GLU A 103 -6.08 -6.37 -10.81
CA GLU A 103 -6.29 -4.96 -10.46
C GLU A 103 -6.06 -4.72 -8.96
N PHE A 104 -6.55 -5.62 -8.11
CA PHE A 104 -6.30 -5.58 -6.67
C PHE A 104 -4.80 -5.71 -6.35
N MET A 105 -4.10 -6.70 -6.91
CA MET A 105 -2.66 -6.87 -6.65
C MET A 105 -1.82 -5.70 -7.17
N ASP A 106 -2.16 -5.15 -8.34
CA ASP A 106 -1.53 -3.95 -8.87
C ASP A 106 -1.81 -2.74 -7.95
N ALA A 107 -3.02 -2.59 -7.41
CA ALA A 107 -3.33 -1.54 -6.44
C ALA A 107 -2.53 -1.70 -5.13
N VAL A 108 -2.32 -2.92 -4.64
CA VAL A 108 -1.48 -3.20 -3.46
C VAL A 108 -0.02 -2.89 -3.73
N ARG A 109 0.54 -3.35 -4.86
CA ARG A 109 1.92 -3.01 -5.25
C ARG A 109 2.09 -1.49 -5.36
N ASP A 110 1.17 -0.83 -6.06
CA ASP A 110 1.21 0.60 -6.28
C ASP A 110 0.99 1.39 -4.97
N TYR A 111 0.33 0.81 -3.96
CA TYR A 111 0.23 1.42 -2.62
C TYR A 111 1.62 1.64 -2.01
N PHE A 112 2.53 0.68 -2.17
CA PHE A 112 3.90 0.75 -1.66
C PHE A 112 4.87 1.49 -2.61
N ALA A 113 4.57 1.52 -3.91
CA ALA A 113 5.56 1.88 -4.95
C ALA A 113 5.99 3.37 -5.05
N PHE A 114 5.41 4.34 -4.34
CA PHE A 114 5.82 5.75 -4.50
C PHE A 114 5.42 6.65 -3.32
N THR A 115 6.17 7.73 -3.06
CA THR A 115 5.74 8.92 -2.27
C THR A 115 6.56 10.12 -2.72
N PRO A 116 6.04 11.35 -2.59
CA PRO A 116 6.74 12.58 -3.00
C PRO A 116 8.06 12.85 -2.24
N LEU A 117 8.38 12.09 -1.20
CA LEU A 117 9.62 12.16 -0.40
C LEU A 117 10.84 11.51 -1.10
N ALA A 118 10.82 11.33 -2.42
CA ALA A 118 11.73 10.45 -3.13
C ALA A 118 13.09 11.08 -3.47
N SER A 119 14.17 10.50 -2.91
CA SER A 119 15.48 10.42 -3.54
C SER A 119 15.79 8.96 -3.91
N GLY A 120 15.61 8.59 -5.18
CA GLY A 120 16.34 7.55 -5.90
C GLY A 120 16.28 6.07 -5.50
N MET A 121 15.82 5.68 -4.31
CA MET A 121 15.90 4.28 -3.83
C MET A 121 14.50 3.69 -3.53
N PRO A 122 14.27 2.37 -3.76
CA PRO A 122 13.05 1.67 -3.34
C PRO A 122 13.12 1.44 -1.83
N ILE A 123 12.52 2.37 -1.09
CA ILE A 123 12.52 2.36 0.37
C ILE A 123 11.10 2.65 0.85
N SER A 124 10.63 1.94 1.89
CA SER A 124 9.28 2.09 2.47
C SER A 124 8.95 3.54 2.88
N LEU A 125 7.66 3.90 2.84
CA LEU A 125 7.16 5.28 3.09
C LEU A 125 7.71 5.90 4.38
N SER A 126 7.66 5.13 5.45
CA SER A 126 8.14 5.50 6.77
C SER A 126 9.64 5.74 6.82
N ASN A 127 10.44 4.99 6.04
CA ASN A 127 11.88 5.23 6.02
C ASN A 127 12.20 6.50 5.24
N ARG A 128 11.45 6.80 4.19
CA ARG A 128 11.60 8.08 3.47
C ARG A 128 11.27 9.26 4.35
N LEU A 129 10.20 9.19 5.15
CA LEU A 129 9.88 10.25 6.11
C LEU A 129 11.00 10.40 7.15
N ALA A 130 11.53 9.31 7.69
CA ALA A 130 12.67 9.34 8.62
C ALA A 130 13.92 9.97 7.98
N THR A 131 14.37 9.45 6.82
CA THR A 131 15.54 9.97 6.09
C THR A 131 15.36 11.42 5.64
N TRP A 132 14.13 11.84 5.36
CA TRP A 132 13.84 13.22 4.99
C TRP A 132 13.96 14.16 6.20
N LEU A 133 13.46 13.74 7.37
CA LEU A 133 13.64 14.49 8.62
C LEU A 133 15.13 14.60 9.00
N GLU A 134 15.89 13.51 8.88
CA GLU A 134 17.35 13.48 9.11
C GLU A 134 18.09 14.48 8.17
N LYS A 135 17.74 14.50 6.87
CA LYS A 135 18.36 15.42 5.90
C LYS A 135 18.05 16.90 6.16
N ILE A 136 16.93 17.20 6.81
CA ILE A 136 16.58 18.56 7.19
C ILE A 136 17.41 19.00 8.40
N GLU A 137 17.62 18.10 9.34
CA GLU A 137 18.48 18.32 10.51
C GLU A 137 19.93 18.64 10.09
N GLU A 138 20.53 17.85 9.20
CA GLU A 138 21.89 18.09 8.66
C GLU A 138 22.04 19.49 8.03
N ARG A 139 20.96 20.03 7.43
CA ARG A 139 20.95 21.38 6.83
C ARG A 139 20.84 22.49 7.87
N THR A 140 20.29 22.19 9.04
CA THR A 140 20.15 23.12 10.18
C THR A 140 21.47 23.27 10.91
N GLU A 141 22.18 22.17 11.14
CA GLU A 141 23.49 22.19 11.79
C GLU A 141 24.56 22.93 10.98
N SER A 142 24.39 23.01 9.66
CA SER A 142 25.31 23.71 8.74
C SER A 142 25.09 25.22 8.63
N GLY A 143 24.24 25.82 9.48
CA GLY A 143 24.11 27.28 9.62
C GLY A 143 23.40 28.00 8.46
N ARG A 144 22.71 27.25 7.58
CA ARG A 144 21.85 27.85 6.54
C ARG A 144 20.55 28.35 7.19
N PRO A 145 19.99 29.52 6.78
CA PRO A 145 18.77 30.04 7.40
C PRO A 145 17.62 29.04 7.27
N VAL A 146 17.00 28.71 8.40
CA VAL A 146 16.07 27.58 8.64
C VAL A 146 14.59 28.00 8.60
N GLU A 147 14.29 29.26 8.30
CA GLU A 147 13.02 29.91 8.65
C GLU A 147 11.73 29.24 8.13
N ASN A 148 11.78 28.28 7.20
CA ASN A 148 10.60 27.54 6.71
C ASN A 148 10.70 26.00 6.79
N GLN A 149 11.62 25.41 7.57
CA GLN A 149 11.77 23.94 7.61
C GLN A 149 10.60 23.22 8.27
N ARG A 150 10.07 23.75 9.37
CA ARG A 150 8.93 23.15 10.09
C ARG A 150 7.67 23.21 9.22
N GLU A 151 7.44 24.35 8.56
CA GLU A 151 6.34 24.51 7.60
C GLU A 151 6.49 23.54 6.44
N SER A 152 7.70 23.44 5.86
CA SER A 152 8.00 22.43 4.83
C SER A 152 7.77 20.99 5.30
N ALA A 153 7.99 20.70 6.59
CA ALA A 153 7.74 19.40 7.21
C ALA A 153 6.27 19.10 7.40
N LEU A 154 5.50 20.09 7.84
CA LEU A 154 4.06 19.97 7.89
C LEU A 154 3.48 19.76 6.49
N ASP A 155 3.91 20.54 5.50
CA ASP A 155 3.47 20.40 4.10
C ASP A 155 3.80 19.01 3.53
N ALA A 156 5.01 18.51 3.80
CA ALA A 156 5.43 17.19 3.34
C ALA A 156 4.62 16.06 4.01
N VAL A 157 4.32 16.18 5.30
CA VAL A 157 3.47 15.24 6.05
C VAL A 157 2.03 15.27 5.51
N GLU A 158 1.46 16.44 5.28
CA GLU A 158 0.11 16.59 4.72
C GLU A 158 0.03 16.05 3.29
N ALA A 159 1.01 16.35 2.44
CA ALA A 159 1.09 15.79 1.09
C ALA A 159 1.20 14.25 1.13
N GLY A 160 1.98 13.71 2.07
CA GLY A 160 2.10 12.27 2.29
C GLY A 160 0.79 11.63 2.76
N LEU A 161 0.05 12.25 3.69
CA LEU A 161 -1.27 11.81 4.13
C LEU A 161 -2.28 11.80 2.99
N HIS A 162 -2.28 12.86 2.17
CA HIS A 162 -3.17 12.93 1.01
C HIS A 162 -2.87 11.82 0.00
N ASP A 163 -1.60 11.59 -0.31
CA ASP A 163 -1.16 10.52 -1.22
C ASP A 163 -1.53 9.13 -0.69
N LEU A 164 -1.33 8.90 0.62
CA LEU A 164 -1.69 7.65 1.30
C LEU A 164 -3.20 7.36 1.18
N ARG A 165 -4.04 8.37 1.46
CA ARG A 165 -5.51 8.24 1.35
C ARG A 165 -5.95 7.97 -0.10
N ARG A 166 -5.34 8.65 -1.08
CA ARG A 166 -5.65 8.43 -2.50
C ARG A 166 -5.34 7.01 -2.94
N ARG A 167 -4.19 6.46 -2.52
CA ARG A 167 -3.83 5.07 -2.83
C ARG A 167 -4.71 4.07 -2.11
N TRP A 168 -5.03 4.34 -0.85
CA TRP A 168 -5.95 3.51 -0.09
C TRP A 168 -7.32 3.41 -0.76
N GLN A 169 -7.83 4.53 -1.28
CA GLN A 169 -9.08 4.54 -2.04
C GLN A 169 -9.01 3.61 -3.27
N ARG A 170 -7.85 3.54 -3.95
CA ARG A 170 -7.65 2.61 -5.07
C ARG A 170 -7.65 1.15 -4.60
N VAL A 171 -7.01 0.83 -3.49
CA VAL A 171 -7.04 -0.52 -2.89
C VAL A 171 -8.47 -0.93 -2.52
N ILE A 172 -9.24 -0.05 -1.86
CA ILE A 172 -10.65 -0.30 -1.53
C ILE A 172 -11.48 -0.54 -2.79
N SER A 173 -11.30 0.30 -3.82
CA SER A 173 -12.09 0.20 -5.05
C SER A 173 -11.80 -1.11 -5.79
N ALA A 174 -10.52 -1.51 -5.87
CA ALA A 174 -10.12 -2.77 -6.49
C ALA A 174 -10.58 -3.99 -5.66
N TYR A 175 -10.55 -3.90 -4.32
CA TYR A 175 -11.11 -4.94 -3.45
C TYR A 175 -12.62 -5.10 -3.67
N ALA A 176 -13.37 -3.99 -3.73
CA ALA A 176 -14.80 -4.02 -4.00
C ALA A 176 -15.10 -4.65 -5.37
N ALA A 177 -14.33 -4.31 -6.40
CA ALA A 177 -14.45 -4.95 -7.72
C ALA A 177 -14.17 -6.45 -7.66
N ALA A 178 -13.14 -6.88 -6.93
CA ALA A 178 -12.83 -8.29 -6.73
C ALA A 178 -13.93 -9.02 -5.93
N LEU A 179 -14.53 -8.37 -4.94
CA LEU A 179 -15.64 -8.91 -4.17
C LEU A 179 -16.89 -9.06 -5.04
N THR A 180 -17.28 -8.02 -5.79
CA THR A 180 -18.43 -8.07 -6.71
C THR A 180 -18.24 -9.10 -7.80
N ALA A 181 -17.01 -9.26 -8.31
CA ALA A 181 -16.71 -10.31 -9.27
C ALA A 181 -16.92 -11.71 -8.68
N ASN A 182 -16.93 -11.88 -7.35
CA ASN A 182 -17.08 -13.16 -6.65
C ASN A 182 -18.47 -13.42 -6.03
N LEU A 183 -19.38 -12.44 -6.06
CA LEU A 183 -20.80 -12.61 -5.71
C LEU A 183 -21.59 -13.15 -6.89
#